data_AF-A0A5R9P0L9-F1
#
_entry.id   AF-A0A5R9P0L9-F1
#
_cell.length_a   1.000
_cell.length_b   1.000
_cell.length_c   1.000
_cell.angle_alpha   90.00
_cell.angle_beta   90.00
_cell.angle_gamma   90.00
#
_symmetry.space_group_name_H-M   'P 1'
#
loop_
_entity.id
_entity.type
_entity.pdbx_description
1 polymer ?
#
loop_
_entity_poly.entity_id
_entity_poly.type
_entity_poly.pdbx_seq_one_letter_code
_entity_poly.pdbx_strand_id
1 'polypeptide(L)'
;MKPTIPEVVPLFAAYYQMPENGVWGSLHCVLDDKNVRNCDVEGAKAWAAERGDVEGEKLADILAQMSRTQRLKLPDAVDAYIENQNGNQQ
;
A
#
# COMPACT_ATOMS: atom_id res chain seq x y z
N MET A 1 11.35 7.07 -13.59
CA MET A 1 12.07 6.93 -12.30
C MET A 1 11.26 5.98 -11.43
N LYS A 2 11.87 5.16 -10.57
CA LYS A 2 11.08 4.31 -9.66
C LYS A 2 10.57 5.16 -8.49
N PRO A 3 9.31 5.02 -8.07
CA PRO A 3 8.80 5.74 -6.91
C PRO A 3 9.58 5.35 -5.65
N THR A 4 9.77 6.32 -4.76
CA THR A 4 10.42 6.15 -3.46
C THR A 4 9.39 6.01 -2.35
N ILE A 5 9.79 5.45 -1.20
CA ILE A 5 8.90 5.30 -0.05
C ILE A 5 8.33 6.67 0.41
N PRO A 6 9.14 7.73 0.62
CA PRO A 6 8.62 9.02 1.06
C PRO A 6 7.58 9.63 0.12
N GLU A 7 7.71 9.42 -1.20
CA GLU A 7 6.76 9.94 -2.20
C GLU A 7 5.40 9.24 -2.14
N VAL A 8 5.37 7.95 -1.81
CA VAL A 8 4.15 7.14 -1.91
C VAL A 8 3.45 6.96 -0.56
N VAL A 9 4.16 7.06 0.56
CA VAL A 9 3.62 6.84 1.91
C VAL A 9 2.30 7.59 2.16
N PRO A 10 2.13 8.88 1.79
CA PRO A 10 0.86 9.57 2.00
C PRO A 10 -0.33 8.92 1.27
N LEU A 11 -0.11 8.36 0.07
CA LEU A 11 -1.15 7.70 -0.72
C LEU A 11 -1.58 6.37 -0.06
N PHE A 12 -0.60 5.58 0.38
CA PHE A 12 -0.87 4.31 1.04
C PHE A 12 -1.48 4.50 2.43
N ALA A 13 -1.08 5.54 3.17
CA ALA A 13 -1.70 5.90 4.43
C ALA A 13 -3.18 6.27 4.24
N ALA A 14 -3.50 7.08 3.24
CA ALA A 14 -4.88 7.45 2.93
C ALA A 14 -5.74 6.21 2.61
N TYR A 15 -5.21 5.29 1.80
CA TYR A 15 -5.90 4.04 1.46
C TYR A 15 -6.13 3.13 2.68
N TYR A 16 -5.10 2.95 3.52
CA TYR A 16 -5.19 2.17 4.75
C TYR A 16 -6.25 2.71 5.73
N GLN A 17 -6.42 4.04 5.76
CA GLN A 17 -7.38 4.72 6.61
C GLN A 17 -8.81 4.78 6.02
N MET A 18 -9.03 4.33 4.78
CA MET A 18 -10.38 4.28 4.21
C MET A 18 -11.25 3.29 5.01
N PRO A 19 -12.55 3.58 5.18
CA PRO A 19 -13.49 2.60 5.74
C PRO A 19 -13.37 1.28 4.99
N GLU A 20 -13.35 0.16 5.71
CA GLU A 20 -13.22 -1.22 5.19
C GLU A 20 -11.81 -1.63 4.70
N ASN A 21 -10.83 -0.73 4.67
CA ASN A 21 -9.47 -1.02 4.18
C ASN A 21 -8.40 -1.18 5.28
N GLY A 22 -8.77 -1.20 6.56
CA GLY A 22 -7.85 -1.18 7.71
C GLY A 22 -6.87 -2.36 7.84
N VAL A 23 -7.01 -3.44 7.07
CA VAL A 23 -5.99 -4.49 6.90
C VAL A 23 -5.41 -4.46 5.48
N TRP A 24 -5.23 -3.26 4.92
CA TRP A 24 -4.83 -2.99 3.54
C TRP A 24 -5.82 -3.43 2.45
N GLY A 25 -7.10 -3.60 2.77
CA GLY A 25 -8.15 -3.87 1.77
C GLY A 25 -7.77 -4.94 0.75
N SER A 26 -7.81 -4.60 -0.54
CA SER A 26 -7.46 -5.50 -1.64
C SER A 26 -5.96 -5.82 -1.75
N LEU A 27 -5.12 -5.05 -1.05
CA LEU A 27 -3.66 -5.17 -1.06
C LEU A 27 -3.09 -5.91 0.15
N HIS A 28 -3.95 -6.44 1.05
CA HIS A 28 -3.54 -7.17 2.26
C HIS A 28 -2.52 -8.27 1.99
N CYS A 29 -2.67 -9.03 0.91
CA CYS A 29 -1.75 -10.11 0.60
C CYS A 29 -0.32 -9.61 0.32
N VAL A 30 -0.15 -8.37 -0.14
CA VAL A 30 1.17 -7.78 -0.39
C VAL A 30 1.69 -7.03 0.83
N LEU A 31 0.83 -6.25 1.48
CA LEU A 31 1.21 -5.27 2.49
C LEU A 31 1.10 -5.80 3.93
N ASP A 32 0.13 -6.67 4.21
CA ASP A 32 -0.02 -7.33 5.52
C ASP A 32 0.76 -8.64 5.57
N ASP A 33 0.51 -9.53 4.60
CA ASP A 33 1.12 -10.87 4.54
C ASP A 33 2.58 -10.85 4.03
N LYS A 34 3.06 -9.69 3.57
CA LYS A 34 4.42 -9.49 3.04
C LYS A 34 4.75 -10.36 1.81
N ASN A 35 3.75 -10.75 1.01
CA ASN A 35 3.98 -11.39 -0.29
C ASN A 35 4.39 -10.32 -1.31
N VAL A 36 5.69 -10.03 -1.40
CA VAL A 36 6.22 -8.87 -2.14
C VAL A 36 6.79 -9.19 -3.53
N ARG A 37 6.55 -10.39 -4.07
CA ARG A 37 7.00 -10.74 -5.43
C ARG A 37 6.08 -10.07 -6.46
N ASN A 38 6.54 -9.99 -7.70
CA ASN A 38 5.74 -9.37 -8.76
C ASN A 38 4.41 -10.12 -8.98
N CYS A 39 4.40 -11.46 -8.96
CA CYS A 39 3.16 -12.23 -9.10
C CYS A 39 2.14 -11.95 -7.99
N ASP A 40 2.62 -11.63 -6.78
CA ASP A 40 1.75 -11.32 -5.65
C ASP A 40 1.09 -9.94 -5.86
N VAL A 41 1.84 -8.96 -6.38
CA VAL A 41 1.32 -7.64 -6.79
C VAL A 41 0.31 -7.74 -7.93
N GLU A 42 0.60 -8.53 -8.97
CA GLU A 42 -0.34 -8.74 -10.08
C GLU A 42 -1.64 -9.42 -9.59
N GLY A 43 -1.53 -10.38 -8.66
CA GLY A 43 -2.69 -11.02 -8.05
C GLY A 43 -3.53 -10.04 -7.24
N ALA A 44 -2.90 -9.19 -6.43
CA ALA A 44 -3.57 -8.13 -5.68
C ALA A 44 -4.26 -7.11 -6.60
N LYS A 45 -3.62 -6.75 -7.71
CA LYS A 45 -4.20 -5.87 -8.73
C LYS A 45 -5.46 -6.47 -9.36
N ALA A 46 -5.39 -7.72 -9.78
CA ALA A 46 -6.53 -8.43 -10.36
C ALA A 46 -7.70 -8.51 -9.37
N TRP A 47 -7.41 -8.82 -8.10
CA TRP A 47 -8.40 -8.87 -7.03
C TRP A 47 -9.05 -7.50 -6.76
N ALA A 48 -8.26 -6.42 -6.77
CA ALA A 48 -8.78 -5.06 -6.64
C ALA A 48 -9.74 -4.71 -7.79
N ALA A 49 -9.35 -5.03 -9.04
CA ALA A 49 -10.18 -4.80 -10.22
C ALA A 49 -11.50 -5.59 -10.17
N GLU A 50 -11.46 -6.86 -9.80
CA GLU A 50 -12.66 -7.72 -9.65
C GLU A 50 -13.66 -7.17 -8.63
N ARG A 51 -13.18 -6.47 -7.61
CA ARG A 51 -14.00 -5.88 -6.53
C ARG A 51 -14.43 -4.44 -6.81
N GLY A 52 -14.00 -3.85 -7.93
CA GLY A 52 -14.21 -2.44 -8.21
C GLY A 52 -13.43 -1.51 -7.29
N ASP A 53 -12.36 -2.00 -6.65
CA ASP A 53 -11.45 -1.21 -5.82
C ASP A 53 -10.45 -0.44 -6.69
N VAL A 54 -10.96 0.64 -7.29
CA VAL A 54 -10.20 1.50 -8.22
C VAL A 54 -8.95 2.11 -7.56
N GLU A 55 -9.01 2.41 -6.27
CA GLU A 55 -7.85 2.98 -5.57
C GLU A 55 -6.80 1.90 -5.28
N GLY A 56 -7.23 0.72 -4.84
CA GLY A 56 -6.36 -0.45 -4.68
C GLY A 56 -5.65 -0.82 -5.98
N GLU A 57 -6.36 -0.79 -7.13
CA GLU A 57 -5.76 -1.08 -8.43
C GLU A 57 -4.62 -0.10 -8.80
N LYS A 58 -4.84 1.21 -8.60
CA LYS A 58 -3.81 2.24 -8.85
C LYS A 58 -2.59 2.06 -7.94
N LEU A 59 -2.83 1.77 -6.66
CA LEU A 59 -1.75 1.55 -5.71
C LEU A 59 -0.96 0.26 -6.04
N ALA A 60 -1.63 -0.77 -6.56
CA ALA A 60 -0.95 -1.95 -7.08
C ALA A 60 -0.03 -1.62 -8.27
N ASP A 61 -0.42 -0.69 -9.15
CA ASP A 61 0.46 -0.20 -10.22
C ASP A 61 1.70 0.53 -9.68
N ILE A 62 1.57 1.26 -8.58
CA ILE A 62 2.72 1.87 -7.89
C ILE A 62 3.62 0.78 -7.30
N LEU A 63 3.04 -0.22 -6.62
CA LEU A 63 3.78 -1.36 -6.08
C LEU A 63 4.55 -2.08 -7.19
N ALA A 64 3.96 -2.28 -8.37
CA ALA A 64 4.61 -2.94 -9.50
C ALA A 64 5.91 -2.24 -9.93
N GLN A 65 5.98 -0.91 -9.78
CA GLN A 65 7.18 -0.11 -10.10
C GLN A 65 8.24 -0.08 -8.99
N MET A 66 7.84 -0.39 -7.75
CA MET A 66 8.74 -0.44 -6.60
C MET A 66 9.60 -1.70 -6.59
N SER A 67 10.80 -1.62 -6.01
CA SER A 67 11.60 -2.81 -5.72
C SER A 67 10.99 -3.64 -4.59
N ARG A 68 11.31 -4.94 -4.57
CA ARG A 68 10.90 -5.86 -3.50
C ARG A 68 11.21 -5.33 -2.09
N THR A 69 12.40 -4.74 -1.91
CA THR A 69 12.81 -4.17 -0.62
C THR A 69 11.97 -2.95 -0.24
N GLN A 70 11.60 -2.11 -1.21
CA GLN A 70 10.73 -0.96 -0.92
C GLN A 70 9.33 -1.42 -0.52
N ARG A 71 8.74 -2.41 -1.23
CA ARG A 71 7.44 -2.98 -0.88
C ARG A 71 7.43 -3.55 0.54
N LEU A 72 8.49 -4.28 0.91
CA LEU A 72 8.61 -4.89 2.23
C LEU A 72 8.66 -3.87 3.38
N LYS A 73 9.22 -2.68 3.14
CA LYS A 73 9.37 -1.62 4.14
C LYS A 73 8.20 -0.63 4.17
N LEU A 74 7.33 -0.68 3.16
CA LEU A 74 6.27 0.31 2.99
C LEU A 74 5.24 0.28 4.15
N PRO A 75 4.79 -0.89 4.67
CA PRO A 75 3.85 -0.92 5.79
C PRO A 75 4.39 -0.18 7.02
N ASP A 76 5.60 -0.53 7.47
CA ASP A 76 6.25 0.12 8.63
C ASP A 76 6.40 1.65 8.43
N ALA A 77 6.67 2.08 7.19
CA ALA A 77 6.79 3.50 6.86
C ALA A 77 5.44 4.24 6.89
N VAL A 78 4.36 3.55 6.54
CA VAL A 78 2.99 4.09 6.63
C VAL A 78 2.55 4.19 8.08
N ASP A 79 2.82 3.18 8.90
CA ASP A 79 2.54 3.22 10.34
C ASP A 79 3.24 4.42 10.98
N ALA A 80 4.55 4.57 10.75
CA ALA A 80 5.32 5.70 11.24
C ALA A 80 4.77 7.06 10.75
N TYR A 81 4.27 7.13 9.50
CA TYR A 81 3.67 8.36 8.98
C TYR A 81 2.36 8.70 9.70
N ILE A 82 1.48 7.71 9.90
CA ILE A 82 0.19 7.90 10.58
C ILE A 82 0.41 8.31 12.04
N GLU A 83 1.34 7.67 12.75
CA GLU A 83 1.72 8.04 14.11
C GLU A 83 2.19 9.51 14.20
N ASN A 84 3.05 9.93 13.28
CA ASN A 84 3.53 11.31 13.23
C ASN A 84 2.43 12.33 12.90
N GLN A 85 1.42 11.97 12.10
CA GLN A 85 0.30 12.87 11.84
C GLN A 85 -0.57 13.05 13.09
N ASN A 86 -0.83 11.97 13.82
CA ASN A 86 -1.67 12.00 15.03
C ASN A 86 -0.96 12.70 16.21
N GLY A 87 0.36 12.55 16.33
CA GLY A 87 1.15 13.23 17.37
C GLY A 87 1.28 14.75 17.17
N ASN A 88 1.14 15.24 15.94
CA ASN A 88 1.17 16.67 15.62
C ASN A 88 -0.22 17.35 15.74
N GLN A 89 -1.26 16.61 16.12
CA GLN A 89 -2.62 17.12 16.32
C GLN A 89 -3.00 17.27 17.81
N GLN A 90 -2.07 17.02 18.73
CA GLN A 90 -2.20 17.23 20.19
C GLN A 90 -1.42 18.47 20.63
#